data_AF-A0A3N2RMT6-F1
#
_entry.id   AF-A0A3N2RMT6-F1
#
_cell.length_a   1.000
_cell.length_b   1.000
_cell.length_c   1.000
_cell.angle_alpha   90.00
_cell.angle_beta   90.00
_cell.angle_gamma   90.00
#
_symmetry.space_group_name_H-M   'P 1'
#
loop_
_entity.id
_entity.type
_entity.pdbx_description
1 polymer ?
#
loop_
_entity_poly.entity_id
_entity_poly.type
_entity_poly.pdbx_seq_one_letter_code
_entity_poly.pdbx_strand_id
1 'polypeptide(L)'
;MSLNWHFLNDFTDRLYAFICRMEASSENERLTLSRVNGNPTIGAGFDLVAGGEPVREAVLKGMGFRPDDVNDNIRRPQTIENDYADRLKRLMEAHVTDVSQYNQILLERRNNTDPAYAVLVPVDSRRTEFRFYSDAEVRSVFDSLWEDVYKARVLNRLPAGSGDNTALTESKEIIVLASLGWNNAGLIGPSLREAIWQGNRAEAWFEIRYRSNDPDQAAKIRSGIAKRRFMESQVFGLYDDPQEVSAAEAKNIFRMLQNHRQTIMDYEAAFGHAPDTDSPTN
;
A
#
# COMPACT_ATOMS: atom_id res chain seq x y z
N MET A 1 23.30 16.27 -4.73
CA MET A 1 22.42 16.44 -5.90
C MET A 1 21.13 15.71 -5.57
N SER A 2 19.95 16.22 -5.94
CA SER A 2 18.69 15.49 -5.76
C SER A 2 18.43 14.58 -6.95
N LEU A 3 17.67 13.50 -6.76
CA LEU A 3 17.17 12.70 -7.89
C LEU A 3 16.31 13.58 -8.81
N ASN A 4 16.38 13.35 -10.12
CA ASN A 4 15.42 13.87 -11.09
C ASN A 4 14.09 13.12 -10.94
N TRP A 5 13.02 13.74 -10.44
CA TRP A 5 11.73 13.07 -10.22
C TRP A 5 10.82 13.19 -11.43
N HIS A 6 10.19 12.09 -11.83
CA HIS A 6 9.36 12.06 -13.05
C HIS A 6 7.89 12.28 -12.72
N PHE A 7 7.47 13.54 -12.84
CA PHE A 7 6.11 14.01 -12.56
C PHE A 7 5.03 13.26 -13.37
N LEU A 8 3.87 13.04 -12.76
CA LEU A 8 2.70 12.38 -13.34
C LEU A 8 1.45 13.25 -13.16
N ASN A 9 0.79 13.62 -14.26
CA ASN A 9 -0.45 14.41 -14.24
C ASN A 9 -1.65 13.68 -13.60
N ASP A 10 -1.59 12.36 -13.52
CA ASP A 10 -2.63 11.43 -13.06
C ASP A 10 -2.10 10.57 -11.88
N PHE A 11 -1.30 11.20 -11.02
CA PHE A 11 -0.60 10.53 -9.92
C PHE A 11 -1.50 9.62 -9.08
N THR A 12 -2.61 10.14 -8.54
CA THR A 12 -3.48 9.40 -7.61
C THR A 12 -4.09 8.17 -8.29
N ASP A 13 -4.45 8.27 -9.57
CA ASP A 13 -5.00 7.16 -10.34
C ASP A 13 -3.95 6.08 -10.61
N ARG A 14 -2.73 6.49 -10.98
CA ARG A 14 -1.61 5.57 -11.18
C ARG A 14 -1.19 4.89 -9.89
N LEU A 15 -1.16 5.62 -8.78
CA LEU A 15 -0.85 5.08 -7.46
C LEU A 15 -1.88 4.01 -7.07
N TYR A 16 -3.19 4.33 -7.15
CA TYR A 16 -4.25 3.39 -6.83
C TYR A 16 -4.18 2.13 -7.70
N ALA A 17 -4.04 2.30 -9.02
CA ALA A 17 -3.93 1.19 -9.96
C ALA A 17 -2.71 0.31 -9.68
N PHE A 18 -1.57 0.93 -9.34
CA PHE A 18 -0.35 0.21 -8.99
C PHE A 18 -0.55 -0.61 -7.71
N ILE A 19 -1.03 0.00 -6.61
CA ILE A 19 -1.26 -0.74 -5.36
C ILE A 19 -2.28 -1.85 -5.55
N CYS A 20 -3.40 -1.62 -6.25
CA CYS A 20 -4.38 -2.67 -6.54
C CYS A 20 -3.77 -3.85 -7.29
N ARG A 21 -2.96 -3.59 -8.33
CA ARG A 21 -2.28 -4.66 -9.07
C ARG A 21 -1.37 -5.51 -8.18
N MET A 22 -0.81 -4.91 -7.14
CA MET A 22 0.14 -5.56 -6.25
C MET A 22 -0.50 -6.27 -5.04
N GLU A 23 -1.61 -5.73 -4.52
CA GLU A 23 -2.23 -6.21 -3.28
C GLU A 23 -3.52 -7.02 -3.50
N ALA A 24 -4.32 -6.65 -4.50
CA ALA A 24 -5.64 -7.24 -4.77
C ALA A 24 -6.05 -6.97 -6.23
N SER A 25 -5.58 -7.82 -7.14
CA SER A 25 -5.61 -7.58 -8.58
C SER A 25 -7.02 -7.66 -9.18
N SER A 26 -7.89 -8.49 -8.60
CA SER A 26 -9.29 -8.62 -9.04
C SER A 26 -10.22 -7.77 -8.18
N GLU A 27 -11.33 -7.34 -8.77
CA GLU A 27 -12.38 -6.62 -8.03
C GLU A 27 -12.90 -7.46 -6.87
N ASN A 28 -13.14 -8.76 -7.06
CA ASN A 28 -13.64 -9.62 -5.99
C ASN A 28 -12.69 -9.69 -4.78
N GLU A 29 -11.37 -9.73 -5.00
CA GLU A 29 -10.37 -9.65 -3.92
C GLU A 29 -10.45 -8.33 -3.16
N ARG A 30 -10.73 -7.21 -3.85
CA ARG A 30 -10.88 -5.90 -3.21
C ARG A 30 -12.18 -5.77 -2.44
N LEU A 31 -13.27 -6.32 -2.95
CA LEU A 31 -14.58 -6.14 -2.33
C LEU A 31 -14.79 -6.99 -1.08
N THR A 32 -14.09 -8.12 -0.95
CA THR A 32 -14.36 -9.13 0.07
C THR A 32 -13.28 -9.20 1.15
N LEU A 33 -13.69 -9.53 2.37
CA LEU A 33 -12.74 -9.82 3.46
C LEU A 33 -11.94 -11.09 3.13
N SER A 34 -10.63 -11.00 3.27
CA SER A 34 -9.71 -12.12 3.06
C SER A 34 -8.75 -12.26 4.23
N ARG A 35 -8.10 -13.43 4.32
CA ARG A 35 -7.05 -13.71 5.30
C ARG A 35 -5.69 -13.51 4.65
N VAL A 36 -4.92 -12.53 5.14
CA VAL A 36 -3.54 -12.30 4.72
C VAL A 36 -2.64 -12.37 5.96
N ASN A 37 -1.69 -13.31 5.99
CA ASN A 37 -0.79 -13.54 7.13
C ASN A 37 -1.49 -13.72 8.49
N GLY A 38 -2.73 -14.21 8.49
CA GLY A 38 -3.54 -14.35 9.72
C GLY A 38 -4.42 -13.15 10.04
N ASN A 39 -4.24 -12.02 9.37
CA ASN A 39 -5.03 -10.81 9.61
C ASN A 39 -6.23 -10.74 8.66
N PRO A 40 -7.36 -10.18 9.11
CA PRO A 40 -8.44 -9.75 8.24
C PRO A 40 -8.00 -8.55 7.38
N THR A 41 -8.08 -8.71 6.06
CA THR A 41 -7.66 -7.72 5.07
C THR A 41 -8.73 -7.54 4.00
N ILE A 42 -9.01 -6.31 3.56
CA ILE A 42 -10.01 -5.98 2.55
C ILE A 42 -9.54 -4.81 1.66
N GLY A 43 -10.21 -4.53 0.54
CA GLY A 43 -9.89 -3.40 -0.32
C GLY A 43 -8.56 -3.56 -1.03
N ALA A 44 -7.81 -2.47 -1.17
CA ALA A 44 -6.48 -2.49 -1.78
C ALA A 44 -5.38 -2.96 -0.79
N GLY A 45 -5.64 -4.06 -0.06
CA GLY A 45 -4.73 -4.60 0.95
C GLY A 45 -4.79 -3.87 2.30
N PHE A 46 -5.95 -3.36 2.70
CA PHE A 46 -6.14 -2.71 4.00
C PHE A 46 -6.12 -3.76 5.12
N ASP A 47 -4.95 -3.95 5.74
CA ASP A 47 -4.80 -4.82 6.91
C ASP A 47 -5.48 -4.17 8.14
N LEU A 48 -6.55 -4.78 8.63
CA LEU A 48 -7.38 -4.23 9.70
C LEU A 48 -6.76 -4.39 11.11
N VAL A 49 -5.64 -5.12 11.20
CA VAL A 49 -4.84 -5.25 12.42
C VAL A 49 -3.65 -4.32 12.36
N ALA A 50 -2.74 -4.53 11.39
CA ALA A 50 -1.49 -3.80 11.28
C ALA A 50 -1.68 -2.34 10.88
N GLY A 51 -2.80 -2.04 10.19
CA GLY A 51 -3.22 -0.68 9.89
C GLY A 51 -3.69 0.12 11.10
N GLY A 52 -4.04 -0.57 12.20
CA GLY A 52 -4.53 0.06 13.42
C GLY A 52 -5.84 0.80 13.25
N GLU A 53 -6.12 1.70 14.20
CA GLU A 53 -7.39 2.43 14.25
C GLU A 53 -7.71 3.27 13.00
N PRO A 54 -6.75 4.03 12.41
CA PRO A 54 -7.05 4.84 11.22
C PRO A 54 -7.57 4.01 10.04
N VAL A 55 -7.00 2.82 9.82
CA VAL A 55 -7.42 1.92 8.74
C VAL A 55 -8.80 1.33 9.02
N ARG A 56 -9.05 0.86 10.24
CA ARG A 56 -10.37 0.32 10.62
C ARG A 56 -11.45 1.37 10.50
N GLU A 57 -11.19 2.58 10.98
CA GLU A 57 -12.15 3.67 10.93
C GLU A 57 -12.47 4.10 9.49
N ALA A 58 -11.45 4.25 8.64
CA ALA A 58 -11.65 4.60 7.23
C ALA A 58 -12.45 3.52 6.49
N VAL A 59 -12.16 2.23 6.73
CA VAL A 59 -12.93 1.12 6.14
C VAL A 59 -14.37 1.14 6.60
N LEU A 60 -14.63 1.30 7.90
CA LEU A 60 -15.99 1.38 8.44
C LEU A 60 -16.74 2.60 7.89
N LYS A 61 -16.11 3.78 7.83
CA LYS A 61 -16.67 4.98 7.19
C LYS A 61 -16.99 4.75 5.72
N GLY A 62 -16.09 4.11 4.97
CA GLY A 62 -16.33 3.69 3.59
C GLY A 62 -17.49 2.70 3.43
N MET A 63 -17.76 1.89 4.46
CA MET A 63 -18.92 1.01 4.54
C MET A 63 -20.20 1.71 5.03
N GLY A 64 -20.17 3.03 5.22
CA GLY A 64 -21.32 3.82 5.63
C GLY A 64 -21.60 3.78 7.14
N PHE A 65 -20.62 3.41 7.96
CA PHE A 65 -20.67 3.70 9.39
C PHE A 65 -20.42 5.19 9.63
N ARG A 66 -21.01 5.70 10.70
CA ARG A 66 -20.84 7.09 11.15
C ARG A 66 -20.25 7.15 12.56
N PRO A 67 -18.99 6.69 12.77
CA PRO A 67 -18.36 6.84 14.06
C PRO A 67 -18.02 8.32 14.27
N ASP A 68 -18.64 8.95 15.27
CA ASP A 68 -18.41 10.35 15.63
C ASP A 68 -18.14 10.51 17.14
N ASP A 69 -17.35 11.54 17.43
CA ASP A 69 -17.06 12.06 18.76
C ASP A 69 -18.20 12.99 19.23
N VAL A 70 -18.65 12.80 20.46
CA VAL A 70 -20.06 12.97 20.84
C VAL A 70 -20.53 14.44 20.89
N ASN A 71 -21.57 14.78 20.11
CA ASN A 71 -22.44 15.93 20.37
C ASN A 71 -23.62 15.51 21.28
N ASP A 72 -23.89 16.28 22.34
CA ASP A 72 -24.81 15.90 23.44
C ASP A 72 -26.24 15.54 22.98
N ASN A 73 -26.75 16.12 21.88
CA ASN A 73 -28.13 15.91 21.41
C ASN A 73 -28.36 14.61 20.61
N ILE A 74 -27.30 13.88 20.25
CA ILE A 74 -27.37 12.62 19.46
C ILE A 74 -26.83 11.44 20.27
N ARG A 75 -26.59 11.64 21.58
CA ARG A 75 -25.81 10.72 22.41
C ARG A 75 -26.29 9.28 22.36
N ARG A 76 -27.62 9.02 22.40
CA ARG A 76 -28.17 7.65 22.36
C ARG A 76 -28.05 6.98 20.98
N PRO A 77 -28.58 7.53 19.87
CA PRO A 77 -28.35 6.97 18.53
C PRO A 77 -26.87 6.80 18.18
N GLN A 78 -26.02 7.74 18.59
CA GLN A 78 -24.58 7.67 18.36
C GLN A 78 -23.93 6.53 19.17
N THR A 79 -24.37 6.31 20.42
CA THR A 79 -23.91 5.17 21.23
C THR A 79 -24.26 3.84 20.57
N ILE A 80 -25.43 3.73 19.94
CA ILE A 80 -25.84 2.53 19.20
C ILE A 80 -24.94 2.31 17.98
N GLU A 81 -24.69 3.35 17.18
CA GLU A 81 -23.79 3.23 16.01
C GLU A 81 -22.36 2.86 16.42
N ASN A 82 -21.85 3.51 17.47
CA ASN A 82 -20.52 3.27 18.00
C ASN A 82 -20.39 1.85 18.58
N ASP A 83 -21.41 1.29 19.24
CA ASP A 83 -21.36 -0.10 19.72
C ASP A 83 -21.18 -1.10 18.56
N TYR A 84 -21.92 -0.95 17.46
CA TYR A 84 -21.75 -1.82 16.30
C TYR A 84 -20.36 -1.67 15.66
N ALA A 85 -19.88 -0.43 15.52
CA ALA A 85 -18.54 -0.18 15.00
C ALA A 85 -17.46 -0.81 15.91
N ASP A 86 -17.57 -0.64 17.22
CA ASP A 86 -16.61 -1.17 18.21
C ASP A 86 -16.63 -2.70 18.26
N ARG A 87 -17.79 -3.33 18.10
CA ARG A 87 -17.90 -4.79 17.97
C ARG A 87 -17.16 -5.30 16.74
N LEU A 88 -17.28 -4.63 15.59
CA LEU A 88 -16.53 -4.97 14.39
C LEU A 88 -15.02 -4.75 14.58
N LYS A 89 -14.61 -3.64 15.20
CA LYS A 89 -13.20 -3.37 15.53
C LYS A 89 -12.62 -4.46 16.43
N ARG A 90 -13.37 -4.92 17.44
CA ARG A 90 -12.94 -6.04 18.31
C ARG A 90 -12.69 -7.33 17.53
N LEU A 91 -13.50 -7.65 16.52
CA LEU A 91 -13.22 -8.80 15.64
C LEU A 91 -11.92 -8.60 14.85
N MET A 92 -11.70 -7.39 14.31
CA MET A 92 -10.49 -7.04 13.58
C MET A 92 -9.25 -7.20 14.46
N GLU A 93 -9.26 -6.59 15.65
CA GLU A 93 -8.17 -6.66 16.64
C GLU A 93 -7.90 -8.08 17.13
N ALA A 94 -8.92 -8.92 17.20
CA ALA A 94 -8.81 -10.33 17.55
C ALA A 94 -8.39 -11.22 16.37
N HIS A 95 -7.98 -10.64 15.24
CA HIS A 95 -7.56 -11.36 14.03
C HIS A 95 -8.64 -12.31 13.46
N VAL A 96 -9.93 -12.01 13.69
CA VAL A 96 -11.02 -12.85 13.19
C VAL A 96 -11.12 -12.68 11.68
N THR A 97 -11.03 -13.80 10.95
CA THR A 97 -11.11 -13.81 9.47
C THR A 97 -12.38 -14.48 8.95
N ASP A 98 -13.20 -15.00 9.85
CA ASP A 98 -14.51 -15.57 9.55
C ASP A 98 -15.53 -14.44 9.33
N VAL A 99 -15.81 -14.16 8.07
CA VAL A 99 -16.74 -13.09 7.66
C VAL A 99 -18.16 -13.29 8.21
N SER A 100 -18.56 -14.52 8.56
CA SER A 100 -19.90 -14.77 9.12
C SER A 100 -20.13 -14.05 10.44
N GLN A 101 -19.08 -13.88 11.26
CA GLN A 101 -19.15 -13.13 12.52
C GLN A 101 -19.34 -11.63 12.29
N TYR A 102 -18.72 -11.07 11.25
CA TYR A 102 -18.94 -9.70 10.84
C TYR A 102 -20.36 -9.49 10.32
N ASN A 103 -20.83 -10.40 9.45
CA ASN A 103 -22.18 -10.37 8.89
C ASN A 103 -23.25 -10.47 9.98
N GLN A 104 -22.99 -11.22 11.06
CA GLN A 104 -23.91 -11.31 12.19
C GLN A 104 -24.09 -9.95 12.88
N ILE A 105 -23.01 -9.21 13.14
CA ILE A 105 -23.08 -7.85 13.72
C ILE A 105 -23.82 -6.91 12.77
N LEU A 106 -23.57 -7.00 11.46
CA LEU A 106 -24.24 -6.19 10.46
C LEU A 106 -25.74 -6.51 10.34
N LEU A 107 -26.12 -7.77 10.47
CA LEU A 107 -27.53 -8.19 10.51
C LEU A 107 -28.24 -7.65 11.76
N GLU A 108 -27.59 -7.68 12.92
CA GLU A 108 -28.11 -7.06 14.13
C GLU A 108 -28.26 -5.53 13.98
N ARG A 109 -27.28 -4.87 13.35
CA ARG A 109 -27.37 -3.44 13.01
C ARG A 109 -28.56 -3.17 12.08
N ARG A 110 -28.73 -3.96 11.02
CA ARG A 110 -29.86 -3.86 10.08
C ARG A 110 -31.20 -3.99 10.80
N ASN A 111 -31.30 -4.94 11.72
CA ASN A 111 -32.54 -5.27 12.44
C ASN A 111 -32.82 -4.38 13.66
N ASN A 112 -31.95 -3.42 13.99
CA ASN A 112 -32.19 -2.49 15.10
C ASN A 112 -33.44 -1.63 14.85
N THR A 113 -34.43 -1.75 15.73
CA THR A 113 -35.74 -1.10 15.60
C THR A 113 -35.86 0.23 16.36
N ASP A 114 -34.78 0.78 16.93
CA ASP A 114 -34.82 2.06 17.65
C ASP A 114 -35.14 3.20 16.66
N PRO A 115 -36.27 3.93 16.83
CA PRO A 115 -36.67 4.96 15.88
C PRO A 115 -35.69 6.13 15.80
N ALA A 116 -35.05 6.51 16.90
CA ALA A 116 -34.08 7.59 16.91
C ALA A 116 -32.78 7.17 16.22
N TYR A 117 -32.40 5.88 16.33
CA TYR A 117 -31.31 5.33 15.54
C TYR A 117 -31.63 5.26 14.04
N ALA A 118 -32.87 4.93 13.67
CA ALA A 118 -33.32 4.95 12.26
C ALA A 118 -33.26 6.34 11.61
N VAL A 119 -33.36 7.41 12.39
CA VAL A 119 -33.14 8.79 11.90
C VAL A 119 -31.65 9.06 11.62
N LEU A 120 -30.74 8.59 12.49
CA LEU A 120 -29.30 8.76 12.30
C LEU A 120 -28.75 7.90 11.15
N VAL A 121 -29.15 6.63 11.13
CA VAL A 121 -28.75 5.63 10.14
C VAL A 121 -30.01 4.96 9.60
N PRO A 122 -30.54 5.42 8.45
CA PRO A 122 -31.72 4.81 7.82
C PRO A 122 -31.53 3.32 7.59
N VAL A 123 -32.61 2.54 7.78
CA VAL A 123 -32.57 1.07 7.67
C VAL A 123 -31.95 0.63 6.35
N ASP A 124 -32.36 1.25 5.23
CA ASP A 124 -31.88 0.92 3.88
C ASP A 124 -30.40 1.20 3.63
N SER A 125 -29.79 2.09 4.42
CA SER A 125 -28.35 2.36 4.38
C SER A 125 -27.52 1.35 5.17
N ARG A 126 -28.16 0.44 5.92
CA ARG A 126 -27.47 -0.56 6.75
C ARG A 126 -27.18 -1.81 5.92
N ARG A 127 -25.90 -2.19 5.85
CA ARG A 127 -25.44 -3.40 5.18
C ARG A 127 -25.74 -4.64 6.01
N THR A 128 -25.80 -5.79 5.35
CA THR A 128 -25.89 -7.12 5.97
C THR A 128 -24.65 -7.97 5.72
N GLU A 129 -23.77 -7.53 4.81
CA GLU A 129 -22.53 -8.22 4.46
C GLU A 129 -21.33 -7.30 4.67
N PHE A 130 -20.25 -7.85 5.23
CA PHE A 130 -19.00 -7.13 5.44
C PHE A 130 -18.17 -7.16 4.15
N ARG A 131 -18.55 -6.26 3.24
CA ARG A 131 -17.92 -6.08 1.93
C ARG A 131 -18.11 -4.65 1.43
N PHE A 132 -17.21 -4.23 0.54
CA PHE A 132 -17.47 -3.08 -0.31
C PHE A 132 -18.46 -3.46 -1.42
N TYR A 133 -19.29 -2.50 -1.83
CA TYR A 133 -20.26 -2.67 -2.90
C TYR A 133 -19.66 -2.42 -4.28
N SER A 134 -18.59 -1.63 -4.36
CA SER A 134 -17.91 -1.33 -5.62
C SER A 134 -16.47 -0.89 -5.40
N ASP A 135 -15.67 -0.94 -6.46
CA ASP A 135 -14.33 -0.36 -6.48
C ASP A 135 -14.31 1.15 -6.19
N ALA A 136 -15.42 1.86 -6.41
CA ALA A 136 -15.50 3.28 -6.06
C ALA A 136 -15.44 3.50 -4.54
N GLU A 137 -16.04 2.61 -3.74
CA GLU A 137 -15.91 2.66 -2.28
C GLU A 137 -14.47 2.34 -1.85
N VAL A 138 -13.86 1.33 -2.46
CA VAL A 138 -12.46 0.97 -2.21
C VAL A 138 -11.54 2.15 -2.52
N ARG A 139 -11.76 2.82 -3.65
CA ARG A 139 -11.01 4.00 -4.07
C ARG A 139 -11.18 5.15 -3.07
N SER A 140 -12.40 5.43 -2.63
CA SER A 140 -12.62 6.49 -1.64
C SER A 140 -11.89 6.23 -0.32
N VAL A 141 -11.87 4.97 0.15
CA VAL A 141 -11.11 4.60 1.36
C VAL A 141 -9.61 4.70 1.10
N PHE A 142 -9.14 4.27 -0.08
CA PHE A 142 -7.74 4.37 -0.47
C PHE A 142 -7.25 5.83 -0.45
N ASP A 143 -7.99 6.75 -1.05
CA ASP A 143 -7.61 8.16 -1.15
C ASP A 143 -7.48 8.82 0.24
N SER A 144 -8.44 8.55 1.14
CA SER A 144 -8.35 9.02 2.53
C SER A 144 -7.14 8.40 3.25
N LEU A 145 -6.94 7.09 3.16
CA LEU A 145 -5.82 6.44 3.83
C LEU A 145 -4.46 6.85 3.27
N TRP A 146 -4.37 7.12 1.97
CA TRP A 146 -3.15 7.66 1.37
C TRP A 146 -2.80 8.99 2.02
N GLU A 147 -3.71 9.96 1.99
CA GLU A 147 -3.45 11.30 2.52
C GLU A 147 -3.25 11.31 4.04
N ASP A 148 -4.08 10.58 4.79
CA ASP A 148 -4.12 10.64 6.26
C ASP A 148 -3.06 9.75 6.94
N VAL A 149 -2.59 8.69 6.25
CA VAL A 149 -1.77 7.65 6.88
C VAL A 149 -0.52 7.30 6.06
N TYR A 150 -0.71 6.80 4.85
CA TYR A 150 0.38 6.14 4.12
C TYR A 150 1.38 7.11 3.52
N LYS A 151 0.95 8.27 3.05
CA LYS A 151 1.82 9.32 2.51
C LYS A 151 2.84 9.77 3.55
N ALA A 152 2.39 10.10 4.77
CA ALA A 152 3.28 10.45 5.87
C ALA A 152 4.22 9.30 6.24
N ARG A 153 3.73 8.05 6.27
CA ARG A 153 4.55 6.85 6.53
C ARG A 153 5.72 6.73 5.56
N VAL A 154 5.52 7.05 4.28
CA VAL A 154 6.56 7.03 3.24
C VAL A 154 7.49 8.24 3.37
N LEU A 155 6.92 9.45 3.39
CA LEU A 155 7.69 10.70 3.39
C LEU A 155 8.57 10.86 4.63
N ASN A 156 8.13 10.37 5.79
CA ASN A 156 8.92 10.38 7.03
C ASN A 156 10.18 9.48 6.96
N ARG A 157 10.28 8.60 5.95
CA ARG A 157 11.49 7.82 5.68
C ARG A 157 12.43 8.51 4.71
N LEU A 158 12.03 9.61 4.08
CA LEU A 158 12.83 10.34 3.10
C LEU A 158 13.53 11.54 3.76
N PRO A 159 14.49 12.19 3.07
CA PRO A 159 15.14 13.39 3.60
C PRO A 159 14.14 14.48 3.98
N ALA A 160 14.47 15.29 5.00
CA ALA A 160 13.62 16.40 5.44
C ALA A 160 13.30 17.35 4.27
N GLY A 161 12.07 17.85 4.22
CA GLY A 161 11.56 18.68 3.12
C GLY A 161 11.06 17.91 1.90
N SER A 162 11.17 16.58 1.88
CA SER A 162 10.64 15.75 0.77
C SER A 162 9.13 15.93 0.55
N GLY A 163 8.37 16.24 1.60
CA GLY A 163 6.93 16.45 1.50
C GLY A 163 6.52 17.75 0.80
N ASP A 164 7.43 18.73 0.70
CA ASP A 164 7.17 20.01 0.04
C ASP A 164 7.57 19.98 -1.45
N ASN A 165 8.20 18.89 -1.90
CA ASN A 165 8.67 18.73 -3.26
C ASN A 165 7.59 18.09 -4.13
N THR A 166 6.78 18.91 -4.81
CA THR A 166 5.70 18.44 -5.69
C THR A 166 6.20 17.52 -6.81
N ALA A 167 7.39 17.78 -7.35
CA ALA A 167 7.99 16.90 -8.36
C ALA A 167 8.22 15.48 -7.81
N LEU A 168 8.53 15.33 -6.51
CA LEU A 168 8.62 14.03 -5.85
C LEU A 168 7.23 13.47 -5.51
N THR A 169 6.38 14.24 -4.83
CA THR A 169 5.11 13.74 -4.25
C THR A 169 4.10 13.32 -5.30
N GLU A 170 4.30 13.70 -6.56
CA GLU A 170 3.47 13.32 -7.71
C GLU A 170 4.29 12.59 -8.79
N SER A 171 5.37 11.90 -8.41
CA SER A 171 6.25 11.18 -9.35
C SER A 171 5.92 9.70 -9.53
N LYS A 172 6.46 9.09 -10.60
CA LYS A 172 6.47 7.62 -10.72
C LYS A 172 7.31 6.96 -9.61
N GLU A 173 8.36 7.62 -9.12
CA GLU A 173 9.21 7.09 -8.07
C GLU A 173 8.50 7.00 -6.72
N ILE A 174 7.70 8.00 -6.33
CA ILE A 174 6.95 7.93 -5.07
C ILE A 174 5.88 6.84 -5.11
N ILE A 175 5.37 6.44 -6.28
CA ILE A 175 4.49 5.25 -6.40
C ILE A 175 5.24 3.98 -5.96
N VAL A 176 6.51 3.85 -6.34
CA VAL A 176 7.35 2.70 -5.95
C VAL A 176 7.65 2.73 -4.46
N LEU A 177 8.03 3.89 -3.93
CA LEU A 177 8.27 4.07 -2.49
C LEU A 177 7.00 3.85 -1.68
N ALA A 178 5.84 4.25 -2.20
CA ALA A 178 4.54 3.95 -1.62
C ALA A 178 4.27 2.45 -1.59
N SER A 179 4.52 1.72 -2.68
CA SER A 179 4.37 0.25 -2.71
C SER A 179 5.28 -0.46 -1.70
N LEU A 180 6.52 0.00 -1.55
CA LEU A 180 7.42 -0.49 -0.50
C LEU A 180 6.85 -0.19 0.90
N GLY A 181 6.42 1.05 1.14
CA GLY A 181 5.85 1.49 2.40
C GLY A 181 4.53 0.84 2.79
N TRP A 182 3.73 0.47 1.77
CA TRP A 182 2.48 -0.27 1.90
C TRP A 182 2.74 -1.68 2.41
N ASN A 183 3.73 -2.35 1.83
CA ASN A 183 4.13 -3.70 2.24
C ASN A 183 4.84 -3.70 3.60
N ASN A 184 5.89 -2.88 3.74
CA ASN A 184 6.59 -2.64 5.00
C ASN A 184 7.46 -1.39 4.86
N ALA A 185 7.15 -0.32 5.60
CA ALA A 185 7.94 0.92 5.60
C ALA A 185 9.43 0.71 5.92
N GLY A 186 9.79 -0.34 6.66
CA GLY A 186 11.17 -0.79 6.89
C GLY A 186 11.99 -1.03 5.62
N LEU A 187 11.34 -1.34 4.50
CA LEU A 187 11.99 -1.54 3.20
C LEU A 187 12.56 -0.25 2.62
N ILE A 188 12.04 0.92 3.03
CA ILE A 188 12.72 2.19 2.83
C ILE A 188 13.81 2.31 3.90
N GLY A 189 14.84 1.49 3.73
CA GLY A 189 15.95 1.32 4.67
C GLY A 189 17.01 2.44 4.56
N PRO A 190 18.00 2.44 5.47
CA PRO A 190 19.04 3.46 5.50
C PRO A 190 19.80 3.62 4.18
N SER A 191 20.15 2.53 3.49
CA SER A 191 20.88 2.56 2.22
C SER A 191 20.06 3.18 1.09
N LEU A 192 18.79 2.78 0.94
CA LEU A 192 17.88 3.37 -0.05
C LEU A 192 17.66 4.87 0.22
N ARG A 193 17.44 5.23 1.49
CA ARG A 193 17.29 6.64 1.88
C ARG A 193 18.55 7.46 1.56
N GLU A 194 19.73 6.91 1.84
CA GLU A 194 21.01 7.55 1.54
C GLU A 194 21.20 7.71 0.03
N ALA A 195 20.91 6.68 -0.76
CA ALA A 195 20.98 6.76 -2.21
C ALA A 195 20.06 7.84 -2.79
N ILE A 196 18.83 7.94 -2.28
CA ILE A 196 17.88 9.01 -2.65
C ILE A 196 18.42 10.39 -2.25
N TRP A 197 18.96 10.53 -1.03
CA TRP A 197 19.53 11.79 -0.54
C TRP A 197 20.73 12.27 -1.37
N GLN A 198 21.58 11.33 -1.79
CA GLN A 198 22.75 11.63 -2.62
C GLN A 198 22.40 11.90 -4.09
N GLY A 199 21.16 11.63 -4.51
CA GLY A 199 20.77 11.70 -5.92
C GLY A 199 21.34 10.55 -6.75
N ASN A 200 21.65 9.41 -6.12
CA ASN A 200 22.23 8.25 -6.76
C ASN A 200 21.14 7.28 -7.21
N ARG A 201 20.54 7.56 -8.38
CA ARG A 201 19.45 6.75 -8.96
C ARG A 201 19.83 5.30 -9.14
N ALA A 202 21.04 5.02 -9.63
CA ALA A 202 21.52 3.67 -9.87
C ALA A 202 21.56 2.86 -8.57
N GLU A 203 22.06 3.44 -7.48
CA GLU A 203 22.09 2.79 -6.18
C GLU A 203 20.70 2.62 -5.58
N ALA A 204 19.82 3.63 -5.69
CA ALA A 204 18.44 3.51 -5.23
C ALA A 204 17.69 2.40 -5.97
N TRP A 205 17.86 2.30 -7.29
CA TRP A 205 17.33 1.21 -8.11
C TRP A 205 17.85 -0.16 -7.67
N PHE A 206 19.15 -0.26 -7.39
CA PHE A 206 19.76 -1.50 -6.88
C PHE A 206 19.16 -1.93 -5.54
N GLU A 207 19.04 -0.99 -4.60
CA GLU A 207 18.47 -1.25 -3.27
C GLU A 207 17.02 -1.76 -3.35
N ILE A 208 16.20 -1.13 -4.21
CA ILE A 208 14.82 -1.57 -4.48
C ILE A 208 14.81 -2.98 -5.09
N ARG A 209 15.62 -3.22 -6.11
CA ARG A 209 15.56 -4.45 -6.91
C ARG A 209 16.10 -5.67 -6.16
N TYR A 210 17.23 -5.51 -5.47
CA TYR A 210 18.02 -6.65 -4.97
C TYR A 210 18.17 -6.70 -3.45
N ARG A 211 18.03 -5.56 -2.74
CA ARG A 211 18.17 -5.50 -1.27
C ARG A 211 16.86 -5.44 -0.51
N SER A 212 15.73 -5.31 -1.21
CA SER A 212 14.39 -5.24 -0.62
C SER A 212 13.64 -6.60 -0.59
N ASN A 213 14.40 -7.71 -0.52
CA ASN A 213 13.88 -9.07 -0.39
C ASN A 213 14.69 -9.80 0.68
N ASP A 214 14.04 -10.13 1.80
CA ASP A 214 14.68 -10.71 2.97
C ASP A 214 15.18 -12.14 2.68
N PRO A 215 16.48 -12.42 2.84
CA PRO A 215 17.05 -13.74 2.57
C PRO A 215 16.54 -14.83 3.51
N ASP A 216 16.09 -14.48 4.72
CA ASP A 216 15.67 -15.41 5.77
C ASP A 216 14.22 -15.88 5.60
N GLN A 217 13.47 -15.28 4.67
CA GLN A 217 12.11 -15.70 4.35
C GLN A 217 12.08 -17.01 3.57
N ALA A 218 10.97 -17.75 3.69
CA ALA A 218 10.76 -18.99 2.95
C ALA A 218 10.89 -18.77 1.44
N ALA A 219 11.55 -19.70 0.74
CA ALA A 219 11.90 -19.56 -0.68
C ALA A 219 10.72 -19.18 -1.58
N LYS A 220 9.54 -19.78 -1.36
CA LYS A 220 8.31 -19.46 -2.14
C LYS A 220 7.87 -18.01 -1.98
N ILE A 221 7.98 -17.46 -0.76
CA ILE A 221 7.66 -16.06 -0.46
C ILE A 221 8.67 -15.16 -1.16
N ARG A 222 9.97 -15.49 -1.06
CA ARG A 222 11.05 -14.75 -1.70
C ARG A 222 10.89 -14.67 -3.22
N SER A 223 10.46 -15.73 -3.89
CA SER A 223 10.21 -15.71 -5.34
C SER A 223 9.06 -14.75 -5.71
N GLY A 224 7.99 -14.71 -4.91
CA GLY A 224 6.89 -13.76 -5.12
C GLY A 224 7.34 -12.31 -4.91
N ILE A 225 8.11 -12.05 -3.85
CA ILE A 225 8.67 -10.73 -3.57
C ILE A 225 9.66 -10.31 -4.65
N ALA A 226 10.49 -11.21 -5.16
CA ALA A 226 11.44 -10.89 -6.23
C ALA A 226 10.72 -10.37 -7.49
N LYS A 227 9.63 -11.04 -7.93
CA LYS A 227 8.80 -10.56 -9.05
C LYS A 227 8.27 -9.14 -8.80
N ARG A 228 7.85 -8.86 -7.57
CA ARG A 228 7.39 -7.53 -7.15
C ARG A 228 8.51 -6.50 -7.21
N ARG A 229 9.70 -6.78 -6.67
CA ARG A 229 10.86 -5.87 -6.72
C ARG A 229 11.36 -5.63 -8.14
N PHE A 230 11.26 -6.63 -9.02
CA PHE A 230 11.55 -6.44 -10.45
C PHE A 230 10.58 -5.44 -11.09
N MET A 231 9.26 -5.56 -10.86
CA MET A 231 8.30 -4.58 -11.39
C MET A 231 8.48 -3.19 -10.78
N GLU A 232 8.65 -3.10 -9.46
CA GLU A 232 8.87 -1.84 -8.76
C GLU A 232 10.13 -1.11 -9.24
N SER A 233 11.26 -1.82 -9.34
CA SER A 233 12.51 -1.26 -9.88
C SER A 233 12.37 -0.85 -11.35
N GLN A 234 11.57 -1.56 -12.14
CA GLN A 234 11.29 -1.18 -13.52
C GLN A 234 10.50 0.14 -13.61
N VAL A 235 9.52 0.34 -12.74
CA VAL A 235 8.75 1.60 -12.67
C VAL A 235 9.61 2.75 -12.13
N PHE A 236 10.44 2.49 -11.11
CA PHE A 236 11.38 3.48 -10.59
C PHE A 236 12.35 3.94 -11.68
N GLY A 237 12.87 2.97 -12.45
CA GLY A 237 13.77 3.20 -13.57
C GLY A 237 15.23 3.33 -13.14
N LEU A 238 16.11 2.63 -13.86
CA LEU A 238 17.56 2.74 -13.68
C LEU A 238 18.10 4.07 -14.21
N TYR A 239 17.49 4.56 -15.28
CA TYR A 239 17.88 5.77 -16.00
C TYR A 239 17.00 6.96 -15.61
N ASP A 240 17.57 8.16 -15.63
CA ASP A 240 16.83 9.43 -15.63
C ASP A 240 15.97 9.48 -16.91
N ASP A 241 16.62 9.54 -18.07
CA ASP A 241 15.96 9.40 -19.37
C ASP A 241 16.64 8.27 -20.17
N PRO A 242 15.95 7.15 -20.44
CA PRO A 242 16.54 6.05 -21.20
C PRO A 242 16.85 6.42 -22.66
N GLN A 243 16.28 7.52 -23.20
CA GLN A 243 16.60 8.01 -24.54
C GLN A 243 17.85 8.90 -24.55
N GLU A 244 18.25 9.46 -23.41
CA GLU A 244 19.31 10.47 -23.31
C GLU A 244 20.20 10.21 -22.08
N VAL A 245 20.93 9.10 -22.10
CA VAL A 245 21.82 8.71 -20.98
C VAL A 245 23.13 9.49 -21.03
N SER A 246 23.36 10.33 -20.02
CA SER A 246 24.59 11.12 -19.94
C SER A 246 25.81 10.25 -19.59
N ALA A 247 27.01 10.68 -19.99
CA ALA A 247 28.24 9.98 -19.63
C ALA A 247 28.48 9.90 -18.10
N ALA A 248 28.00 10.89 -17.34
CA ALA A 248 28.09 10.89 -15.88
C ALA A 248 27.15 9.83 -15.27
N GLU A 249 25.93 9.75 -15.77
CA GLU A 249 24.95 8.74 -15.38
C GLU A 249 25.43 7.33 -15.72
N ALA A 250 25.90 7.10 -16.95
CA ALA A 250 26.46 5.82 -17.37
C ALA A 250 27.62 5.38 -16.47
N LYS A 251 28.51 6.31 -16.07
CA LYS A 251 29.58 6.03 -15.10
C LYS A 251 29.06 5.64 -13.73
N ASN A 252 27.99 6.29 -13.25
CA ASN A 252 27.37 5.94 -11.96
C ASN A 252 26.71 4.56 -12.01
N ILE A 253 26.00 4.24 -13.08
CA ILE A 253 25.41 2.90 -13.32
C ILE A 253 26.51 1.84 -13.37
N PHE A 254 27.57 2.08 -14.13
CA PHE A 254 28.70 1.16 -14.21
C PHE A 254 29.38 0.96 -12.85
N ARG A 255 29.55 2.03 -12.07
CA ARG A 255 30.10 1.93 -10.71
C ARG A 255 29.22 1.08 -9.80
N MET A 256 27.90 1.31 -9.80
CA MET A 256 26.94 0.51 -9.05
C MET A 256 27.04 -0.98 -9.45
N LEU A 257 27.06 -1.27 -10.75
CA LEU A 257 27.21 -2.64 -11.26
C LEU A 257 28.52 -3.29 -10.79
N GLN A 258 29.65 -2.58 -10.84
CA GLN A 258 30.94 -3.12 -10.39
C GLN A 258 30.95 -3.39 -8.88
N ASN A 259 30.40 -2.47 -8.09
CA ASN A 259 30.37 -2.61 -6.64
C ASN A 259 29.48 -3.77 -6.18
N HIS A 260 28.41 -4.07 -6.93
CA HIS A 260 27.40 -5.05 -6.53
C HIS A 260 27.28 -6.25 -7.46
N ARG A 261 28.23 -6.45 -8.38
CA ARG A 261 28.17 -7.45 -9.47
C ARG A 261 27.77 -8.83 -8.95
N GLN A 262 28.43 -9.30 -7.90
CA GLN A 262 28.16 -10.63 -7.33
C GLN A 262 26.72 -10.73 -6.79
N THR A 263 26.25 -9.72 -6.05
CA THR A 263 24.88 -9.72 -5.50
C THR A 263 23.84 -9.73 -6.62
N ILE A 264 24.06 -8.94 -7.68
CA ILE A 264 23.18 -8.91 -8.85
C ILE A 264 23.15 -10.27 -9.52
N MET A 265 24.30 -10.87 -9.79
CA MET A 265 24.41 -12.19 -10.43
C MET A 265 23.73 -13.28 -9.64
N ASP A 266 23.98 -13.35 -8.33
CA ASP A 266 23.39 -14.37 -7.46
C ASP A 266 21.86 -14.22 -7.40
N TYR A 267 21.36 -13.00 -7.35
CA TYR A 267 19.93 -12.74 -7.27
C TYR A 267 19.21 -13.01 -8.60
N GLU A 268 19.79 -12.58 -9.72
CA GLU A 268 19.26 -12.85 -11.06
C GLU A 268 19.30 -14.35 -11.39
N ALA A 269 20.36 -15.06 -11.00
CA ALA A 269 20.42 -16.52 -11.13
C ALA A 269 19.35 -17.24 -10.29
N ALA A 270 18.99 -16.69 -9.12
CA ALA A 270 18.00 -17.28 -8.23
C ALA A 270 16.54 -16.99 -8.62
N PHE A 271 16.25 -15.80 -9.17
CA PHE A 271 14.88 -15.31 -9.32
C PHE A 271 14.53 -14.74 -10.70
N GLY A 272 15.52 -14.43 -11.53
CA GLY A 272 15.34 -13.80 -12.84
C GLY A 272 16.02 -14.61 -13.94
N HIS A 273 16.82 -13.91 -14.76
CA HIS A 273 17.66 -14.50 -15.80
C HIS A 273 19.08 -13.99 -15.64
N ALA A 274 20.07 -14.88 -15.66
CA ALA A 274 21.46 -14.47 -15.44
C ALA A 274 21.92 -13.52 -16.57
N PRO A 275 22.44 -12.30 -16.25
CA PRO A 275 22.78 -11.29 -17.26
C PRO A 275 23.83 -11.77 -18.28
N ASP A 276 24.68 -12.71 -17.88
CA ASP A 276 25.79 -13.22 -18.67
C ASP A 276 25.41 -14.44 -19.53
N THR A 277 24.15 -14.90 -19.51
CA THR A 277 23.68 -16.07 -20.28
C THR A 277 22.76 -15.74 -21.46
N ASP A 278 22.40 -14.47 -21.66
CA ASP A 278 21.57 -14.06 -22.79
C ASP A 278 22.41 -13.96 -24.08
N SER A 279 22.19 -14.93 -24.98
CA SER A 279 22.39 -14.67 -26.40
C SER A 279 21.25 -13.78 -26.89
N PRO A 280 21.48 -12.78 -27.76
CA PRO A 280 20.49 -11.76 -28.15
C PRO A 280 19.42 -12.29 -29.12
N THR A 281 18.89 -13.48 -28.89
CA THR A 281 17.86 -14.12 -29.70
C THR A 281 16.94 -14.96 -28.80
N ASN A 282 15.95 -14.32 -28.18
CA ASN A 282 14.65 -14.92 -27.83
C ASN A 282 13.63 -13.80 -27.60
#